data_AF-A0A957FVY3-F1
#
_entry.id   AF-A0A957FVY3-F1
#
_cell.length_a   1.000
_cell.length_b   1.000
_cell.length_c   1.000
_cell.angle_alpha   90.00
_cell.angle_beta   90.00
_cell.angle_gamma   90.00
#
_symmetry.space_group_name_H-M   'P 1'
#
loop_
_entity.id
_entity.type
_entity.pdbx_description
1 polymer ?
#
loop_
_entity_poly.entity_id
_entity_poly.type
_entity_poly.pdbx_seq_one_letter_code
_entity_poly.pdbx_strand_id
1 'polypeptide(L)'
;DEALYQQSKQWLERNYDQFAADLHPYWQATLVGGSREHEDPFCVLFAPDTAVVFVNNWHAMQHLPAAREALNHLIVAQEQS
;
A
#
# COMPACT_ATOMS: atom_id res chain seq x y z
N ASP A 1 12.56 -5.60 9.94
CA ASP A 1 13.95 -5.10 9.91
C ASP A 1 13.90 -3.67 9.39
N GLU A 2 14.53 -2.73 10.11
CA GLU A 2 14.50 -1.30 9.73
C GLU A 2 15.21 -1.04 8.40
N ALA A 3 16.32 -1.73 8.11
CA ALA A 3 17.06 -1.54 6.87
C ALA A 3 16.24 -2.00 5.66
N LEU A 4 15.52 -3.12 5.80
CA LEU A 4 14.61 -3.61 4.76
C LEU A 4 13.44 -2.64 4.52
N TYR A 5 12.91 -2.05 5.59
CA TYR A 5 11.86 -1.04 5.49
C TYR A 5 12.34 0.18 4.72
N GLN A 6 13.50 0.75 5.08
CA GLN A 6 14.09 1.90 4.38
C GLN A 6 14.36 1.61 2.91
N GLN A 7 14.91 0.44 2.60
CA GLN A 7 15.16 0.02 1.22
C GLN A 7 13.86 -0.05 0.41
N SER A 8 12.82 -0.66 0.99
CA SER A 8 11.51 -0.81 0.36
C SER A 8 10.83 0.55 0.17
N LYS A 9 10.87 1.42 1.19
CA LYS A 9 10.34 2.79 1.14
C LYS A 9 10.98 3.58 0.00
N GLN A 10 12.32 3.63 -0.06
CA GLN A 10 13.02 4.36 -1.12
C GLN A 10 12.71 3.83 -2.52
N TRP A 11 12.57 2.52 -2.66
CA TRP A 11 12.18 1.93 -3.94
C TRP A 11 10.75 2.32 -4.31
N LEU A 12 9.80 2.23 -3.37
CA LEU A 12 8.41 2.61 -3.58
C LEU A 12 8.28 4.09 -3.94
N GLU A 13 8.88 5.00 -3.18
CA GLU A 13 8.83 6.45 -3.46
C GLU A 13 9.33 6.81 -4.87
N ARG A 14 10.28 6.04 -5.42
CA ARG A 14 10.83 6.30 -6.75
C ARG A 14 10.03 5.69 -7.90
N ASN A 15 9.29 4.62 -7.63
CA ASN A 15 8.67 3.82 -8.68
C ASN A 15 7.14 3.81 -8.61
N TYR A 16 6.54 4.23 -7.49
CA TYR A 16 5.11 4.08 -7.24
C TYR A 16 4.26 4.81 -8.28
N ASP A 17 4.67 5.99 -8.74
CA ASP A 17 3.96 6.75 -9.78
C ASP A 17 3.72 5.94 -11.06
N GLN A 18 4.59 4.97 -11.38
CA GLN A 18 4.44 4.10 -12.55
C GLN A 18 3.32 3.07 -12.37
N PHE A 19 3.05 2.67 -11.13
CA PHE A 19 2.07 1.64 -10.77
C PHE A 19 0.77 2.23 -10.23
N ALA A 20 0.77 3.51 -9.81
CA ALA A 20 -0.35 4.15 -9.15
C ALA A 20 -1.62 4.08 -9.99
N ALA A 21 -1.52 4.35 -11.30
CA ALA A 21 -2.65 4.30 -12.22
C ALA A 21 -3.24 2.88 -12.36
N ASP A 22 -2.38 1.86 -12.43
CA ASP A 22 -2.79 0.46 -12.56
C ASP A 22 -3.36 -0.10 -11.25
N LEU A 23 -2.84 0.36 -10.11
CA LEU A 23 -3.32 -0.03 -8.78
C LEU A 23 -4.60 0.69 -8.37
N HIS A 24 -4.84 1.90 -8.88
CA HIS A 24 -6.00 2.74 -8.56
C HIS A 24 -7.35 2.01 -8.56
N PRO A 25 -7.77 1.31 -9.62
CA PRO A 25 -9.06 0.64 -9.64
C PRO A 25 -9.17 -0.47 -8.59
N TYR A 26 -8.05 -1.10 -8.22
CA TYR A 26 -8.05 -2.21 -7.28
C TYR A 26 -8.08 -1.71 -5.84
N TRP A 27 -7.28 -0.71 -5.47
CA TRP A 27 -7.35 -0.20 -4.11
C TRP A 27 -8.64 0.57 -3.84
N GLN A 28 -9.22 1.29 -4.81
CA GLN A 28 -10.54 1.92 -4.61
C GLN A 28 -11.66 0.93 -4.24
N ALA A 29 -11.54 -0.32 -4.68
CA ALA A 29 -12.53 -1.36 -4.38
C ALA A 29 -12.37 -1.96 -2.97
N THR A 30 -11.22 -1.74 -2.32
CA THR A 30 -10.89 -2.35 -1.03
C THR A 30 -11.53 -1.62 0.16
N LEU A 31 -11.47 -2.25 1.33
CA LEU A 31 -11.94 -1.68 2.58
C LEU A 31 -10.77 -1.41 3.53
N VAL A 32 -10.71 -0.21 4.09
CA VAL A 32 -9.81 0.15 5.19
C VAL A 32 -10.65 0.38 6.44
N GLY A 33 -10.37 -0.39 7.50
CA GLY A 33 -11.13 -0.28 8.75
C GLY A 33 -12.65 -0.50 8.60
N GLY A 34 -13.10 -1.15 7.51
CA GLY A 34 -14.51 -1.35 7.20
C GLY A 34 -15.16 -0.26 6.33
N SER A 35 -14.42 0.76 5.90
CA SER A 35 -14.90 1.83 5.01
C SER A 35 -14.28 1.72 3.60
N ARG A 36 -15.05 2.11 2.58
CA ARG A 36 -14.59 2.24 1.18
C ARG A 36 -13.93 3.58 0.91
N GLU A 37 -14.29 4.61 1.66
CA GLU A 37 -13.66 5.92 1.53
C GLU A 37 -12.33 5.86 2.27
N HIS A 38 -11.25 5.76 1.50
CA HIS A 38 -9.90 5.78 2.02
C HIS A 38 -8.96 6.45 1.04
N GLU A 39 -7.96 7.10 1.60
CA GLU A 39 -6.78 7.56 0.87
C GLU A 39 -6.01 6.37 0.30
N ASP A 40 -5.12 6.66 -0.64
CA ASP A 40 -4.27 5.65 -1.26
C ASP A 40 -3.50 4.86 -0.17
N PRO A 41 -3.78 3.55 -0.02
CA PRO A 41 -3.21 2.78 1.08
C PRO A 41 -1.69 2.65 0.96
N PHE A 42 -1.12 2.75 -0.24
CA PHE A 42 0.33 2.70 -0.41
C PHE A 42 0.96 3.99 0.14
N CYS A 43 0.40 5.16 -0.19
CA CYS A 43 0.84 6.45 0.35
C CYS A 43 0.86 6.45 1.89
N VAL A 44 -0.17 5.90 2.53
CA VAL A 44 -0.21 5.78 3.99
C VAL A 44 0.88 4.86 4.54
N LEU A 45 1.23 3.79 3.82
CA LEU A 45 2.20 2.80 4.26
C LEU A 45 3.66 3.21 4.03
N PHE A 46 3.97 4.11 3.10
CA PHE A 46 5.34 4.63 2.95
C PHE A 46 5.54 6.02 3.56
N ALA A 47 4.48 6.70 3.99
CA ALA A 47 4.57 7.97 4.71
C ALA A 47 5.41 7.91 6.00
N PRO A 48 5.34 6.86 6.85
CA PRO A 48 6.14 6.78 8.05
C PRO A 48 7.65 6.81 7.76
N ASP A 49 8.44 7.43 8.63
CA ASP A 49 9.88 7.50 8.42
C ASP A 49 10.62 6.25 8.86
N THR A 50 10.05 5.42 9.74
CA THR A 50 10.70 4.23 10.29
C THR A 50 9.69 3.12 10.55
N ALA A 51 10.14 1.87 10.56
CA ALA A 51 9.28 0.71 10.76
C ALA A 51 8.65 0.68 12.17
N VAL A 52 9.32 1.28 13.17
CA VAL A 52 8.82 1.31 14.55
C VAL A 52 7.52 2.12 14.68
N VAL A 53 7.26 3.07 13.77
CA VAL A 53 6.03 3.87 13.76
C VAL A 53 4.79 2.97 13.62
N PHE A 54 4.89 1.84 12.92
CA PHE A 54 3.76 0.92 12.73
C PHE A 54 3.27 0.26 14.03
N VAL A 55 4.14 0.11 15.04
CA VAL A 55 3.80 -0.63 16.28
C VAL A 55 2.65 0.02 17.05
N ASN A 56 2.46 1.34 16.91
CA ASN A 56 1.36 2.08 17.54
C ASN A 56 0.52 2.89 16.54
N ASN A 57 0.75 2.71 15.24
CA ASN A 57 0.02 3.43 14.20
C ASN A 57 -1.11 2.56 13.66
N TRP A 58 -2.20 2.50 14.43
CA TRP A 58 -3.40 1.75 14.06
C TRP A 58 -3.94 2.16 12.69
N HIS A 59 -3.89 3.45 12.38
CA HIS A 59 -4.29 3.99 11.09
C HIS A 59 -3.50 3.35 9.94
N ALA A 60 -2.16 3.35 10.01
CA ALA A 60 -1.34 2.69 8.98
C ALA A 60 -1.55 1.17 8.94
N MET A 61 -1.75 0.53 10.09
CA MET A 61 -2.04 -0.91 10.14
C MET A 61 -3.36 -1.28 9.44
N GLN A 62 -4.38 -0.43 9.50
CA GLN A 62 -5.65 -0.66 8.81
C GLN A 62 -5.54 -0.61 7.28
N HIS A 63 -4.49 0.01 6.73
CA HIS A 63 -4.25 0.12 5.29
C HIS A 63 -3.45 -1.07 4.72
N LEU A 64 -2.77 -1.86 5.55
CA LEU A 64 -2.01 -3.05 5.13
C LEU A 64 -2.87 -4.07 4.36
N PRO A 65 -4.08 -4.45 4.83
CA PRO A 65 -4.93 -5.40 4.11
C PRO A 65 -5.36 -4.87 2.74
N ALA A 66 -5.76 -3.60 2.66
CA ALA A 66 -6.19 -2.93 1.44
C ALA A 66 -5.07 -2.89 0.39
N ALA A 67 -3.86 -2.45 0.76
CA ALA A 67 -2.71 -2.44 -0.15
C ALA A 67 -2.38 -3.84 -0.67
N ARG A 68 -2.42 -4.86 0.21
CA ARG A 68 -2.16 -6.25 -0.19
C ARG A 68 -3.22 -6.78 -1.15
N GLU A 69 -4.49 -6.52 -0.88
CA GLU A 69 -5.60 -6.94 -1.74
C GLU A 69 -5.50 -6.30 -3.13
N ALA A 70 -5.20 -5.00 -3.19
CA ALA A 70 -4.99 -4.28 -4.45
C ALA A 70 -3.84 -4.88 -5.28
N LEU A 71 -2.70 -5.17 -4.66
CA LEU A 71 -1.57 -5.84 -5.32
C LEU A 71 -1.97 -7.21 -5.87
N ASN A 72 -2.66 -8.01 -5.07
CA ASN A 72 -3.09 -9.34 -5.49
C ASN A 72 -4.02 -9.27 -6.72
N HIS A 73 -4.95 -8.32 -6.72
CA HIS A 73 -5.84 -8.13 -7.87
C HIS A 73 -5.09 -7.69 -9.13
N LEU A 74 -4.13 -6.78 -9.01
CA LEU A 74 -3.28 -6.37 -10.14
C LEU A 74 -2.51 -7.55 -10.72
N ILE A 75 -1.85 -8.35 -9.87
CA ILE A 75 -1.08 -9.53 -10.30
C ILE A 75 -1.97 -10.50 -11.06
N VAL A 76 -3.15 -10.82 -10.52
CA VAL A 76 -4.10 -11.72 -11.17
C VAL A 76 -4.57 -11.17 -12.51
N ALA A 77 -4.81 -9.86 -12.62
CA ALA A 77 -5.20 -9.23 -13.88
C ALA A 77 -4.08 -9.27 -14.93
N GLN A 78 -2.82 -9.11 -14.51
CA GLN A 78 -1.65 -9.20 -15.38
C GLN A 78 -1.40 -10.62 -15.89
N GLU A 79 -1.63 -11.65 -15.06
CA GLU A 79 -1.47 -13.05 -15.47
C GLU A 79 -2.54 -13.55 -16.45
N GLN A 80 -3.64 -12.80 -16.60
CA GLN A 80 -4.77 -13.15 -17.49
C GLN A 80 -4.75 -12.40 -18.84
N SER A 81 -3.76 -11.52 -19.04
CA SER A 81 -3.57 -10.69 -20.25
C SER A 81 -2.50 -11.27 -21.16
#